data_AF-A0A1S4HDT4-F1
#
_entry.id   AF-A0A1S4HDT4-F1
#
_cell.length_a   1.000
_cell.length_b   1.000
_cell.length_c   1.000
_cell.angle_alpha   90.00
_cell.angle_beta   90.00
_cell.angle_gamma   90.00
#
_symmetry.space_group_name_H-M   'P 1'
#
loop_
_entity.id
_entity.type
_entity.pdbx_description
1 polymer ?
#
loop_
_entity_poly.entity_id
_entity_poly.type
_entity_poly.pdbx_seq_one_letter_code
_entity_poly.pdbx_strand_id
1 'polypeptide(L)'
;MLISSYRRYLLQEVPISNVTATAIKALNVTTVNSAYPGLVGTKTQIEKVITEFDTKAQAILAAYDTLLAANDGNVSGQFDAFVTTINATITYIATDASNVTAELGVFNYTGISDELTDAFERILTGLTDLRAKTATVQTGIQAAVNSAGSATVSADILRQFVPLRTMYDLLRAASNLRAYLPLVQYILTTTIENIAEADKYLMDLETLLSTGVSTETGKYAEDIQRIANETITRLVNGFADENINTETAFNEVLFSLNIGTAQKYPDLIVAVINLRILFTNATLMQQTNAMVAAFTNISTSLTSRIATLQAGFNVLDFPLFKQLVETLMGNDEYGRYCYQKYKELGKGIFGQAFDSAWQCVDNEYARLEYLKTTLGLMIELLAYDYEDVITEVYVCNILANEDNLNNCVSAVSTRNMLATFYSQLFPQTANKISTIYQLATDEAEASENRILICIELVYIQGTVLEPQKISDNLGICSRDGPKGSD
;
A
#
# COMPACT_ATOMS: atom_id res chain seq x y z
N MET A 1 -2.87 68.47 -3.73
CA MET A 1 -3.31 68.68 -5.14
C MET A 1 -2.30 68.11 -6.16
N LEU A 2 -1.00 68.09 -5.84
CA LEU A 2 0.12 67.59 -6.68
C LEU A 2 -0.04 66.17 -7.27
N ILE A 3 -0.53 65.20 -6.50
CA ILE A 3 -0.69 63.80 -6.96
C ILE A 3 -2.13 63.54 -7.50
N SER A 4 -3.11 64.38 -7.14
CA SER A 4 -4.52 64.16 -7.51
C SER A 4 -4.82 64.41 -8.98
N SER A 5 -3.99 65.17 -9.70
CA SER A 5 -4.15 65.41 -11.14
C SER A 5 -3.73 64.20 -12.00
N TYR A 6 -2.85 63.32 -11.49
CA TYR A 6 -2.46 62.06 -12.16
C TYR A 6 -3.21 60.83 -11.62
N ARG A 7 -4.00 61.00 -10.55
CA ARG A 7 -4.83 59.96 -9.91
C ARG A 7 -5.69 59.17 -10.91
N ARG A 8 -6.21 59.82 -11.94
CA ARG A 8 -7.12 59.21 -12.91
C ARG A 8 -6.42 58.21 -13.86
N TYR A 9 -5.11 58.37 -14.08
CA TYR A 9 -4.30 57.43 -14.87
C TYR A 9 -3.69 56.31 -14.00
N LEU A 10 -3.30 56.61 -12.75
CA LEU A 10 -2.70 55.64 -11.84
C LEU A 10 -3.73 54.67 -11.23
N LEU A 11 -4.97 55.11 -10.97
CA LEU A 11 -6.01 54.29 -10.33
C LEU A 11 -6.65 53.24 -11.25
N GLN A 12 -6.46 53.30 -12.58
CA GLN A 12 -7.03 52.32 -13.51
C GLN A 12 -6.24 51.00 -13.56
N GLU A 13 -4.95 50.98 -13.18
CA GLU A 13 -4.11 49.76 -13.23
C GLU A 13 -3.89 49.06 -11.86
N VAL A 14 -4.09 49.78 -10.75
CA VAL A 14 -3.95 49.29 -9.36
C VAL A 14 -4.92 48.16 -8.96
N PRO A 15 -6.20 48.13 -9.42
CA PRO A 15 -7.17 47.12 -8.96
C PRO A 15 -6.77 45.68 -9.27
N ILE A 16 -5.97 45.44 -10.33
CA ILE A 16 -5.59 44.11 -10.79
C ILE A 16 -4.38 43.55 -10.01
N SER A 17 -3.48 44.41 -9.51
CA SER A 17 -2.34 43.95 -8.66
C SER A 17 -2.82 43.38 -7.31
N ASN A 18 -3.95 43.88 -6.82
CA ASN A 18 -4.62 43.36 -5.64
C ASN A 18 -5.17 41.93 -5.88
N VAL A 19 -5.61 41.60 -7.10
CA VAL A 19 -6.22 40.29 -7.40
C VAL A 19 -5.20 39.16 -7.33
N THR A 20 -4.02 39.30 -7.95
CA THR A 20 -3.00 38.23 -7.97
C THR A 20 -2.30 38.06 -6.62
N ALA A 21 -2.01 39.16 -5.91
CA ALA A 21 -1.47 39.07 -4.55
C ALA A 21 -2.49 38.42 -3.58
N THR A 22 -3.77 38.77 -3.71
CA THR A 22 -4.86 38.12 -2.96
C THR A 22 -5.00 36.64 -3.34
N ALA A 23 -4.76 36.29 -4.61
CA ALA A 23 -4.79 34.90 -5.05
C ALA A 23 -3.65 34.06 -4.45
N ILE A 24 -2.42 34.59 -4.36
CA ILE A 24 -1.30 33.93 -3.69
C ILE A 24 -1.60 33.74 -2.20
N LYS A 25 -2.13 34.77 -1.53
CA LYS A 25 -2.56 34.69 -0.13
C LYS A 25 -3.61 33.61 0.12
N ALA A 26 -4.52 33.42 -0.83
CA ALA A 26 -5.60 32.45 -0.72
C ALA A 26 -5.14 31.00 -0.93
N LEU A 27 -3.88 30.78 -1.35
CA LEU A 27 -3.31 29.44 -1.46
C LEU A 27 -3.20 28.80 -0.08
N ASN A 28 -3.65 27.56 0.01
CA ASN A 28 -3.57 26.76 1.22
C ASN A 28 -2.88 25.45 0.88
N VAL A 29 -1.84 25.10 1.63
CA VAL A 29 -1.14 23.83 1.47
C VAL A 29 -1.90 22.78 2.27
N THR A 30 -2.28 21.67 1.62
CA THR A 30 -3.05 20.62 2.27
C THR A 30 -2.26 19.97 3.42
N THR A 31 -2.96 19.36 4.36
CA THR A 31 -2.33 18.52 5.38
C THR A 31 -1.68 17.32 4.72
N VAL A 32 -0.42 17.04 5.08
CA VAL A 32 0.32 15.84 4.67
C VAL A 32 0.01 14.75 5.70
N ASN A 33 -0.77 13.75 5.31
CA ASN A 33 -1.25 12.68 6.19
C ASN A 33 -0.28 11.50 6.26
N SER A 34 0.48 11.27 5.19
CA SER A 34 1.52 10.24 5.10
C SER A 34 2.70 10.46 6.05
N ALA A 35 2.83 11.68 6.58
CA ALA A 35 3.99 12.13 7.36
C ALA A 35 5.34 11.97 6.64
N TYR A 36 5.35 11.81 5.30
CA TYR A 36 6.58 11.68 4.53
C TYR A 36 7.47 12.92 4.70
N PRO A 37 8.71 12.79 5.20
CA PRO A 37 9.54 13.94 5.58
C PRO A 37 9.74 14.97 4.47
N GLY A 38 9.92 14.51 3.23
CA GLY A 38 10.09 15.39 2.07
C GLY A 38 8.84 16.24 1.78
N LEU A 39 7.64 15.68 1.96
CA LEU A 39 6.38 16.40 1.76
C LEU A 39 6.12 17.39 2.89
N VAL A 40 6.37 17.00 4.14
CA VAL A 40 6.24 17.87 5.32
C VAL A 40 7.22 19.05 5.25
N GLY A 41 8.47 18.77 4.87
CA GLY A 41 9.50 19.79 4.69
C GLY A 41 9.14 20.76 3.57
N THR A 42 8.75 20.25 2.40
CA THR A 42 8.31 21.09 1.27
C THR A 42 7.12 21.95 1.64
N LYS A 43 6.09 21.37 2.27
CA LYS A 43 4.92 22.10 2.76
C LYS A 43 5.34 23.31 3.61
N THR A 44 6.21 23.08 4.60
CA THR A 44 6.67 24.13 5.52
C THR A 44 7.32 25.29 4.75
N GLN A 45 8.15 24.98 3.75
CA GLN A 45 8.81 26.01 2.95
C GLN A 45 7.83 26.78 2.06
N ILE A 46 6.85 26.10 1.46
CA ILE A 46 5.83 26.72 0.61
C ILE A 46 4.90 27.63 1.43
N GLU A 47 4.48 27.21 2.63
CA GLU A 47 3.69 28.04 3.56
C GLU A 47 4.46 29.30 3.98
N LYS A 48 5.78 29.17 4.19
CA LYS A 48 6.66 30.30 4.49
C LYS A 48 6.71 31.30 3.33
N VAL A 49 6.86 30.81 2.09
CA VAL A 49 6.83 31.67 0.89
C VAL A 49 5.50 32.41 0.78
N ILE A 50 4.37 31.70 0.90
CA ILE A 50 3.04 32.31 0.80
C ILE A 50 2.87 33.43 1.84
N THR A 51 3.23 33.15 3.10
CA THR A 51 3.05 34.08 4.23
C THR A 51 3.91 35.34 4.09
N GLU A 52 5.20 35.16 3.79
CA GLU A 52 6.12 36.29 3.65
C GLU A 52 5.81 37.10 2.39
N PHE A 53 5.48 36.44 1.29
CA PHE A 53 5.12 37.11 0.05
C PHE A 53 3.86 37.98 0.22
N ASP A 54 2.80 37.48 0.87
CA ASP A 54 1.61 38.29 1.21
C ASP A 54 2.00 39.48 2.09
N THR A 55 2.77 39.23 3.16
CA THR A 55 3.19 40.28 4.10
C THR A 55 3.91 41.42 3.40
N LYS A 56 4.88 41.11 2.52
CA LYS A 56 5.63 42.13 1.77
C LYS A 56 4.79 42.81 0.69
N ALA A 57 3.94 42.07 -0.02
CA ALA A 57 3.07 42.63 -1.06
C ALA A 57 2.06 43.63 -0.46
N GLN A 58 1.41 43.27 0.66
CA GLN A 58 0.47 44.15 1.37
C GLN A 58 1.15 45.42 1.88
N ALA A 59 2.39 45.31 2.39
CA ALA A 59 3.15 46.47 2.83
C ALA A 59 3.39 47.46 1.67
N ILE A 60 3.79 46.98 0.49
CA ILE A 60 3.99 47.81 -0.70
C ILE A 60 2.69 48.51 -1.11
N LEU A 61 1.57 47.78 -1.14
CA LEU A 61 0.26 48.34 -1.50
C LEU A 61 -0.18 49.43 -0.51
N ALA A 62 -0.07 49.19 0.80
CA ALA A 62 -0.42 50.16 1.82
C ALA A 62 0.47 51.42 1.77
N ALA A 63 1.78 51.24 1.54
CA ALA A 63 2.71 52.34 1.40
C ALA A 63 2.43 53.17 0.13
N TYR A 64 2.02 52.50 -0.96
CA TYR A 64 1.59 53.17 -2.19
C TYR A 64 0.28 53.97 -2.00
N ASP A 65 -0.71 53.42 -1.31
CA ASP A 65 -1.97 54.13 -1.00
C ASP A 65 -1.72 55.35 -0.10
N THR A 66 -0.83 55.22 0.88
CA THR A 66 -0.39 56.33 1.74
C THR A 66 0.28 57.43 0.91
N LEU A 67 1.19 57.06 0.01
CA LEU A 67 1.86 57.98 -0.91
C LEU A 67 0.85 58.73 -1.79
N LEU A 68 -0.18 58.05 -2.30
CA LEU A 68 -1.23 58.65 -3.12
C LEU A 68 -2.19 59.57 -2.34
N ALA A 69 -2.36 59.33 -1.03
CA ALA A 69 -3.23 60.11 -0.16
C ALA A 69 -2.55 61.36 0.41
N ALA A 70 -1.22 61.43 0.38
CA ALA A 70 -0.44 62.51 0.97
C ALA A 70 -0.77 63.90 0.37
N ASN A 71 -0.98 64.88 1.26
CA ASN A 71 -1.32 66.26 0.92
C ASN A 71 -0.66 67.31 1.82
N ASP A 72 0.27 66.88 2.68
CA ASP A 72 0.96 67.66 3.71
C ASP A 72 2.13 68.51 3.16
N GLY A 73 2.53 68.28 1.90
CA GLY A 73 3.69 68.94 1.28
C GLY A 73 5.03 68.29 1.62
N ASN A 74 5.05 67.22 2.41
CA ASN A 74 6.26 66.49 2.78
C ASN A 74 6.63 65.45 1.72
N VAL A 75 7.08 65.91 0.55
CA VAL A 75 7.40 65.04 -0.59
C VAL A 75 8.47 64.00 -0.22
N SER A 76 9.56 64.42 0.43
CA SER A 76 10.65 63.50 0.80
C SER A 76 10.15 62.39 1.72
N GLY A 77 9.50 62.74 2.84
CA GLY A 77 9.08 61.73 3.82
C GLY A 77 8.13 60.68 3.27
N GLN A 78 7.22 61.06 2.37
CA GLN A 78 6.23 60.14 1.79
C GLN A 78 6.87 59.18 0.77
N PHE A 79 7.74 59.68 -0.09
CA PHE A 79 8.47 58.84 -1.05
C PHE A 79 9.52 57.95 -0.37
N ASP A 80 10.23 58.48 0.64
CA ASP A 80 11.23 57.72 1.40
C ASP A 80 10.58 56.54 2.14
N ALA A 81 9.38 56.71 2.68
CA ALA A 81 8.62 55.63 3.31
C ALA A 81 8.24 54.51 2.31
N PHE A 82 7.81 54.89 1.09
CA PHE A 82 7.49 53.92 0.04
C PHE A 82 8.75 53.17 -0.45
N VAL A 83 9.85 53.89 -0.68
CA VAL A 83 11.14 53.30 -1.07
C VAL A 83 11.69 52.36 0.02
N THR A 84 11.54 52.72 1.30
CA THR A 84 11.91 51.87 2.43
C THR A 84 11.16 50.54 2.39
N THR A 85 9.87 50.57 2.07
CA THR A 85 9.06 49.37 1.94
C THR A 85 9.52 48.48 0.78
N ILE A 86 9.81 49.09 -0.38
CA ILE A 86 10.38 48.36 -1.53
C ILE A 86 11.74 47.71 -1.16
N ASN A 87 12.61 48.44 -0.46
CA ASN A 87 13.92 47.94 -0.03
C ASN A 87 13.81 46.76 0.94
N ALA A 88 12.82 46.77 1.84
CA ALA A 88 12.56 45.65 2.74
C ALA A 88 12.17 44.38 1.96
N THR A 89 11.33 44.51 0.93
CA THR A 89 10.95 43.39 0.05
C THR A 89 12.12 42.90 -0.79
N ILE A 90 12.93 43.81 -1.35
CA ILE A 90 14.17 43.46 -2.06
C ILE A 90 15.10 42.64 -1.15
N THR A 91 15.27 43.08 0.10
CA THR A 91 16.13 42.40 1.08
C THR A 91 15.63 40.99 1.38
N TYR A 92 14.32 40.85 1.63
CA TYR A 92 13.68 39.54 1.83
C TYR A 92 13.94 38.59 0.65
N ILE A 93 13.70 39.05 -0.59
CA ILE A 93 13.90 38.21 -1.77
C ILE A 93 15.38 37.84 -1.93
N ALA A 94 16.30 38.78 -1.70
CA ALA A 94 17.73 38.54 -1.86
C ALA A 94 18.37 37.66 -0.77
N THR A 95 17.66 37.36 0.33
CA THR A 95 18.23 36.65 1.49
C THR A 95 17.36 35.51 1.96
N ASP A 96 16.13 35.80 2.37
CA ASP A 96 15.21 34.82 2.96
C ASP A 96 14.63 33.87 1.91
N ALA A 97 14.37 34.36 0.70
CA ALA A 97 13.87 33.52 -0.38
C ALA A 97 14.95 32.51 -0.88
N SER A 98 16.23 32.91 -0.87
CA SER A 98 17.33 31.96 -1.13
C SER A 98 17.49 30.90 -0.03
N ASN A 99 17.09 31.20 1.20
CA ASN A 99 17.07 30.18 2.26
C ASN A 99 15.96 29.15 2.03
N VAL A 100 14.78 29.57 1.54
CA VAL A 100 13.70 28.65 1.18
C VAL A 100 14.16 27.69 0.08
N THR A 101 14.80 28.20 -0.99
CA THR A 101 15.25 27.37 -2.10
C THR A 101 16.39 26.43 -1.69
N ALA A 102 17.31 26.87 -0.81
CA ALA A 102 18.33 26.01 -0.22
C ALA A 102 17.73 24.86 0.62
N GLU A 103 16.70 25.15 1.43
CA GLU A 103 16.01 24.13 2.24
C GLU A 103 15.22 23.13 1.37
N LEU A 104 14.65 23.58 0.25
CA LEU A 104 14.05 22.67 -0.74
C LEU A 104 15.11 21.78 -1.41
N GLY A 105 16.31 22.31 -1.64
CA GLY A 105 17.47 21.56 -2.14
C GLY A 105 17.91 20.42 -1.24
N VAL A 106 17.64 20.48 0.09
CA VAL A 106 17.92 19.38 1.03
C VAL A 106 17.15 18.11 0.67
N PHE A 107 15.97 18.25 0.05
CA PHE A 107 15.14 17.13 -0.40
C PHE A 107 15.42 16.70 -1.84
N ASN A 108 16.44 17.28 -2.49
CA ASN A 108 16.77 17.06 -3.89
C ASN A 108 15.64 17.46 -4.87
N TYR A 109 14.80 18.42 -4.48
CA TYR A 109 13.69 18.93 -5.31
C TYR A 109 14.13 20.14 -6.13
N THR A 110 15.08 19.90 -7.05
CA THR A 110 15.78 20.94 -7.79
C THR A 110 14.87 21.75 -8.71
N GLY A 111 13.92 21.13 -9.41
CA GLY A 111 13.01 21.85 -10.31
C GLY A 111 12.17 22.91 -9.59
N ILE A 112 11.56 22.60 -8.44
CA ILE A 112 10.81 23.60 -7.64
C ILE A 112 11.74 24.72 -7.16
N SER A 113 12.94 24.38 -6.68
CA SER A 113 13.93 25.34 -6.23
C SER A 113 14.35 26.30 -7.36
N ASP A 114 14.59 25.77 -8.56
CA ASP A 114 15.02 26.53 -9.73
C ASP A 114 13.90 27.44 -10.27
N GLU A 115 12.67 26.93 -10.34
CA GLU A 115 11.48 27.71 -10.73
C GLU A 115 11.23 28.89 -9.77
N LEU A 116 11.29 28.64 -8.46
CA LEU A 116 11.15 29.70 -7.45
C LEU A 116 12.27 30.72 -7.57
N THR A 117 13.51 30.28 -7.82
CA THR A 117 14.66 31.16 -8.00
C THR A 117 14.47 32.09 -9.21
N ASP A 118 14.11 31.57 -10.39
CA ASP A 118 13.81 32.41 -11.58
C ASP A 118 12.69 33.41 -11.30
N ALA A 119 11.60 32.96 -10.65
CA ALA A 119 10.48 33.83 -10.33
C ALA A 119 10.89 34.97 -9.38
N PHE A 120 11.68 34.67 -8.36
CA PHE A 120 12.19 35.65 -7.40
C PHE A 120 13.18 36.63 -8.03
N GLU A 121 14.07 36.19 -8.93
CA GLU A 121 14.99 37.07 -9.65
C GLU A 121 14.26 38.08 -10.55
N ARG A 122 13.16 37.67 -11.19
CA ARG A 122 12.30 38.57 -11.98
C ARG A 122 11.62 39.62 -11.11
N ILE A 123 11.08 39.22 -9.95
CA ILE A 123 10.46 40.14 -9.00
C ILE A 123 11.50 41.12 -8.45
N LEU A 124 12.69 40.64 -8.11
CA LEU A 124 13.81 41.48 -7.65
C LEU A 124 14.17 42.55 -8.69
N THR A 125 14.23 42.16 -9.97
CA THR A 125 14.46 43.07 -11.10
C THR A 125 13.35 44.12 -11.20
N GLY A 126 12.09 43.69 -11.13
CA GLY A 126 10.92 44.58 -11.18
C GLY A 126 10.86 45.58 -10.01
N LEU A 127 11.15 45.13 -8.80
CA LEU A 127 11.20 45.99 -7.61
C LEU A 127 12.35 47.01 -7.68
N THR A 128 13.49 46.61 -8.24
CA THR A 128 14.64 47.49 -8.43
C THR A 128 14.34 48.60 -9.43
N ASP A 129 13.69 48.27 -10.55
CA ASP A 129 13.24 49.27 -11.54
C ASP A 129 12.17 50.18 -10.95
N LEU A 130 11.16 49.63 -10.26
CA LEU A 130 10.11 50.39 -9.58
C LEU A 130 10.73 51.43 -8.61
N ARG A 131 11.67 50.98 -7.76
CA ARG A 131 12.42 51.87 -6.85
C ARG A 131 13.13 53.00 -7.59
N ALA A 132 13.82 52.70 -8.68
CA ALA A 132 14.55 53.70 -9.45
C ALA A 132 13.62 54.73 -10.12
N LYS A 133 12.47 54.28 -10.64
CA LYS A 133 11.45 55.18 -11.21
C LYS A 133 10.78 56.03 -10.14
N THR A 134 10.49 55.45 -8.96
CA THR A 134 9.99 56.19 -7.80
C THR A 134 10.93 57.31 -7.38
N ALA A 135 12.24 57.04 -7.29
CA ALA A 135 13.24 58.06 -6.95
C ALA A 135 13.34 59.19 -7.99
N THR A 136 13.19 58.86 -9.28
CA THR A 136 13.13 59.86 -10.36
C THR A 136 11.90 60.76 -10.20
N VAL A 137 10.72 60.18 -9.90
CA VAL A 137 9.49 60.95 -9.66
C VAL A 137 9.62 61.82 -8.41
N GLN A 138 10.17 61.30 -7.31
CA GLN A 138 10.45 62.05 -6.08
C GLN A 138 11.31 63.29 -6.37
N THR A 139 12.41 63.11 -7.11
CA THR A 139 13.32 64.19 -7.49
C THR A 139 12.62 65.28 -8.31
N GLY A 140 11.80 64.88 -9.28
CA GLY A 140 11.01 65.82 -10.10
C GLY A 140 9.97 66.58 -9.30
N ILE A 141 9.23 65.91 -8.41
CA ILE A 141 8.22 66.57 -7.55
C ILE A 141 8.92 67.53 -6.58
N GLN A 142 10.05 67.14 -5.98
CA GLN A 142 10.81 68.02 -5.08
C GLN A 142 11.31 69.28 -5.81
N ALA A 143 11.81 69.15 -7.03
CA ALA A 143 12.21 70.29 -7.85
C ALA A 143 11.01 71.21 -8.17
N ALA A 144 9.83 70.65 -8.43
CA ALA A 144 8.60 71.40 -8.67
C ALA A 144 8.16 72.18 -7.42
N VAL A 145 8.22 71.56 -6.23
CA VAL A 145 7.91 72.22 -4.95
C VAL A 145 8.90 73.35 -4.67
N ASN A 146 10.20 73.11 -4.87
CA ASN A 146 11.23 74.13 -4.69
C ASN A 146 11.03 75.31 -5.65
N SER A 147 10.67 75.04 -6.91
CA SER A 147 10.40 76.07 -7.91
C SER A 147 9.12 76.86 -7.64
N ALA A 148 8.09 76.23 -7.07
CA ALA A 148 6.84 76.90 -6.72
C ALA A 148 6.95 77.71 -5.42
N GLY A 149 7.96 77.44 -4.58
CA GLY A 149 8.12 78.06 -3.27
C GLY A 149 6.99 77.74 -2.27
N SER A 150 6.14 76.75 -2.58
CA SER A 150 5.02 76.34 -1.74
C SER A 150 4.66 74.87 -1.98
N ALA A 151 3.94 74.26 -1.02
CA ALA A 151 3.39 72.91 -1.17
C ALA A 151 2.28 72.81 -2.24
N THR A 152 1.74 73.95 -2.70
CA THR A 152 0.73 74.00 -3.75
C THR A 152 1.40 74.35 -5.08
N VAL A 153 1.69 73.33 -5.89
CA VAL A 153 2.34 73.47 -7.18
C VAL A 153 1.29 73.50 -8.30
N SER A 154 1.40 74.47 -9.21
CA SER A 154 0.52 74.55 -10.39
C SER A 154 0.81 73.41 -11.38
N ALA A 155 -0.18 73.08 -12.23
CA ALA A 155 0.00 72.03 -13.22
C ALA A 155 1.13 72.32 -14.21
N ASP A 156 1.40 73.59 -14.52
CA ASP A 156 2.45 73.98 -15.47
C ASP A 156 3.85 73.82 -14.88
N ILE A 157 4.04 74.22 -13.61
CA ILE A 157 5.29 73.97 -12.88
C ILE A 157 5.50 72.45 -12.72
N LEU A 158 4.45 71.71 -12.36
CA LEU A 158 4.55 70.26 -12.19
C LEU A 158 4.95 69.56 -13.50
N ARG A 159 4.38 69.94 -14.65
CA ARG A 159 4.72 69.36 -15.96
C ARG A 159 6.15 69.67 -16.42
N GLN A 160 6.71 70.80 -15.96
CA GLN A 160 8.09 71.18 -16.28
C GLN A 160 9.10 70.23 -15.62
N PHE A 161 8.84 69.79 -14.38
CA PHE A 161 9.76 68.97 -13.59
C PHE A 161 9.38 67.49 -13.52
N VAL A 162 8.11 67.15 -13.78
CA VAL A 162 7.60 65.78 -13.89
C VAL A 162 6.92 65.61 -15.25
N PRO A 163 7.72 65.39 -16.32
CA PRO A 163 7.17 65.11 -17.64
C PRO A 163 6.25 63.89 -17.61
N LEU A 164 5.29 63.88 -18.54
CA LEU A 164 4.36 62.75 -18.72
C LEU A 164 5.10 61.41 -18.85
N ARG A 165 6.25 61.41 -19.53
CA ARG A 165 7.13 60.25 -19.71
C ARG A 165 7.60 59.66 -18.37
N THR A 166 7.97 60.48 -17.39
CA THR A 166 8.44 60.01 -16.08
C THR A 166 7.35 59.27 -15.31
N MET A 167 6.10 59.76 -15.38
CA MET A 167 4.94 59.10 -14.79
C MET A 167 4.59 57.79 -15.52
N TYR A 168 4.71 57.78 -16.85
CA TYR A 168 4.53 56.55 -17.63
C TYR A 168 5.60 55.51 -17.33
N ASP A 169 6.86 55.90 -17.15
CA ASP A 169 7.94 54.98 -16.80
C ASP A 169 7.68 54.34 -15.42
N LEU A 170 7.21 55.10 -14.44
CA LEU A 170 6.80 54.59 -13.12
C LEU A 170 5.63 53.60 -13.24
N LEU A 171 4.58 53.97 -13.98
CA LEU A 171 3.42 53.11 -14.19
C LEU A 171 3.82 51.80 -14.89
N ARG A 172 4.68 51.89 -15.91
CA ARG A 172 5.19 50.73 -16.65
C ARG A 172 6.01 49.82 -15.74
N ALA A 173 6.86 50.35 -14.87
CA ALA A 173 7.62 49.56 -13.90
C ALA A 173 6.68 48.79 -12.95
N ALA A 174 5.64 49.45 -12.43
CA ALA A 174 4.62 48.79 -11.61
C ALA A 174 3.83 47.72 -12.38
N SER A 175 3.48 47.99 -13.64
CA SER A 175 2.75 47.05 -14.52
C SER A 175 3.60 45.82 -14.87
N ASN A 176 4.90 46.00 -15.12
CA ASN A 176 5.86 44.91 -15.34
C ASN A 176 6.00 44.04 -14.08
N LEU A 177 6.17 44.65 -12.90
CA LEU A 177 6.23 43.92 -11.63
C LEU A 177 4.97 43.08 -11.41
N ARG A 178 3.79 43.64 -11.71
CA ARG A 178 2.52 42.92 -11.67
C ARG A 178 2.51 41.70 -12.61
N ALA A 179 3.09 41.84 -13.80
CA ALA A 179 3.15 40.76 -14.80
C ALA A 179 4.04 39.58 -14.37
N TYR A 180 4.88 39.75 -13.34
CA TYR A 180 5.71 38.67 -12.80
C TYR A 180 5.00 37.82 -11.73
N LEU A 181 3.97 38.35 -11.05
CA LEU A 181 3.23 37.66 -10.00
C LEU A 181 2.54 36.35 -10.43
N PRO A 182 1.94 36.24 -11.64
CA PRO A 182 1.30 35.01 -12.07
C PRO A 182 2.25 33.80 -12.13
N LEU A 183 3.54 34.01 -12.38
CA LEU A 183 4.53 32.93 -12.38
C LEU A 183 4.70 32.33 -10.99
N VAL A 184 4.85 33.17 -9.95
CA VAL A 184 4.92 32.71 -8.55
C VAL A 184 3.66 31.93 -8.18
N GLN A 185 2.48 32.48 -8.52
CA GLN A 185 1.22 31.80 -8.25
C GLN A 185 1.19 30.42 -8.93
N TYR A 186 1.59 30.33 -10.19
CA TYR A 186 1.64 29.07 -10.94
C TYR A 186 2.55 28.02 -10.26
N ILE A 187 3.76 28.41 -9.87
CA ILE A 187 4.73 27.50 -9.22
C ILE A 187 4.20 27.01 -7.88
N LEU A 188 3.66 27.90 -7.05
CA LEU A 188 3.09 27.55 -5.74
C LEU A 188 1.88 26.62 -5.90
N THR A 189 0.95 26.93 -6.81
CA THR A 189 -0.21 26.06 -7.10
C THR A 189 0.22 24.68 -7.56
N THR A 190 1.14 24.60 -8.52
CA THR A 190 1.68 23.35 -9.06
C THR A 190 2.37 22.52 -7.97
N THR A 191 3.13 23.17 -7.08
CA THR A 191 3.78 22.49 -5.95
C THR A 191 2.77 21.96 -4.94
N ILE A 192 1.74 22.74 -4.61
CA ILE A 192 0.67 22.32 -3.70
C ILE A 192 -0.07 21.10 -4.25
N GLU A 193 -0.38 21.10 -5.55
CA GLU A 193 -0.97 19.95 -6.24
C GLU A 193 -0.07 18.72 -6.18
N ASN A 194 1.24 18.88 -6.40
CA ASN A 194 2.21 17.77 -6.31
C ASN A 194 2.25 17.18 -4.90
N ILE A 195 2.26 18.03 -3.86
CA ILE A 195 2.22 17.58 -2.46
C ILE A 195 0.95 16.77 -2.21
N ALA A 196 -0.21 17.27 -2.62
CA ALA A 196 -1.49 16.61 -2.41
C ALA A 196 -1.57 15.26 -3.15
N GLU A 197 -1.07 15.18 -4.38
CA GLU A 197 -1.04 13.97 -5.19
C GLU A 197 -0.08 12.92 -4.60
N ALA A 198 1.14 13.32 -4.21
CA ALA A 198 2.11 12.43 -3.56
C ALA A 198 1.60 11.91 -2.21
N ASP A 199 1.01 12.77 -1.39
CA ASP A 199 0.43 12.38 -0.09
C ASP A 199 -0.69 11.36 -0.28
N LYS A 200 -1.59 11.64 -1.24
CA LYS A 200 -2.67 10.72 -1.60
C LYS A 200 -2.13 9.36 -2.05
N TYR A 201 -1.11 9.35 -2.91
CA TYR A 201 -0.48 8.13 -3.40
C TYR A 201 0.07 7.26 -2.25
N LEU A 202 0.84 7.87 -1.35
CA LEU A 202 1.39 7.15 -0.18
C LEU A 202 0.28 6.65 0.75
N MET A 203 -0.76 7.45 0.99
CA MET A 203 -1.91 7.03 1.82
C MET A 203 -2.71 5.88 1.20
N ASP A 204 -2.87 5.88 -0.13
CA ASP A 204 -3.50 4.78 -0.85
C ASP A 204 -2.69 3.48 -0.71
N LEU A 205 -1.35 3.56 -0.79
CA LEU A 205 -0.44 2.43 -0.58
C LEU A 205 -0.48 1.91 0.86
N GLU A 206 -0.48 2.80 1.85
CA GLU A 206 -0.66 2.43 3.27
C GLU A 206 -2.01 1.75 3.52
N THR A 207 -3.07 2.20 2.84
CA THR A 207 -4.39 1.57 2.92
C THR A 207 -4.38 0.17 2.29
N LEU A 208 -3.72 -0.01 1.14
CA LEU A 208 -3.53 -1.31 0.51
C LEU A 208 -2.73 -2.26 1.41
N LEU A 209 -1.65 -1.77 2.00
CA LEU A 209 -0.80 -2.54 2.92
C LEU A 209 -1.58 -2.93 4.18
N SER A 210 -2.24 -1.99 4.86
CA SER A 210 -2.91 -2.23 6.14
C SER A 210 -4.22 -3.02 6.01
N THR A 211 -5.09 -2.60 5.08
CA THR A 211 -6.44 -3.14 4.95
C THR A 211 -6.52 -4.19 3.85
N GLY A 212 -5.93 -3.92 2.68
CA GLY A 212 -5.96 -4.82 1.52
C GLY A 212 -5.32 -6.18 1.84
N VAL A 213 -4.09 -6.18 2.37
CA VAL A 213 -3.38 -7.42 2.75
C VAL A 213 -4.19 -8.24 3.74
N SER A 214 -4.72 -7.63 4.81
CA SER A 214 -5.49 -8.35 5.83
C SER A 214 -6.78 -8.97 5.26
N THR A 215 -7.46 -8.25 4.36
CA THR A 215 -8.69 -8.70 3.71
C THR A 215 -8.43 -9.91 2.82
N GLU A 216 -7.42 -9.85 1.95
CA GLU A 216 -7.09 -10.97 1.06
C GLU A 216 -6.54 -12.17 1.84
N THR A 217 -5.72 -11.92 2.87
CA THR A 217 -5.18 -12.97 3.75
C THR A 217 -6.29 -13.77 4.44
N GLY A 218 -7.37 -13.11 4.86
CA GLY A 218 -8.55 -13.78 5.40
C GLY A 218 -9.17 -14.75 4.40
N LYS A 219 -9.33 -14.34 3.15
CA LYS A 219 -9.90 -15.19 2.09
C LYS A 219 -9.01 -16.39 1.77
N TYR A 220 -7.69 -16.20 1.69
CA TYR A 220 -6.75 -17.31 1.50
C TYR A 220 -6.90 -18.38 2.60
N ALA A 221 -6.98 -17.91 3.85
CA ALA A 221 -7.10 -18.78 5.01
C ALA A 221 -8.44 -19.53 5.01
N GLU A 222 -9.54 -18.85 4.68
CA GLU A 222 -10.87 -19.45 4.59
C GLU A 222 -10.94 -20.57 3.56
N ASP A 223 -10.36 -20.38 2.36
CA ASP A 223 -10.41 -21.38 1.29
C ASP A 223 -9.57 -22.63 1.61
N ILE A 224 -8.37 -22.44 2.18
CA ILE A 224 -7.55 -23.55 2.68
C ILE A 224 -8.24 -24.27 3.84
N GLN A 225 -8.81 -23.52 4.78
CA GLN A 225 -9.49 -24.11 5.93
C GLN A 225 -10.75 -24.89 5.51
N ARG A 226 -11.46 -24.44 4.47
CA ARG A 226 -12.59 -25.18 3.90
C ARG A 226 -12.18 -26.58 3.46
N ILE A 227 -11.18 -26.69 2.58
CA ILE A 227 -10.75 -28.01 2.08
C ILE A 227 -10.10 -28.88 3.17
N ALA A 228 -9.38 -28.26 4.10
CA ALA A 228 -8.85 -28.95 5.27
C ALA A 228 -9.96 -29.59 6.12
N ASN A 229 -11.01 -28.82 6.44
CA ASN A 229 -12.16 -29.31 7.21
C ASN A 229 -12.95 -30.39 6.47
N GLU A 230 -13.13 -30.25 5.16
CA GLU A 230 -13.74 -31.30 4.33
C GLU A 230 -12.93 -32.60 4.36
N THR A 231 -11.60 -32.49 4.30
CA THR A 231 -10.69 -33.64 4.37
C THR A 231 -10.78 -34.34 5.73
N ILE A 232 -10.69 -33.57 6.81
CA ILE A 232 -10.86 -34.09 8.19
C ILE A 232 -12.21 -34.80 8.32
N THR A 233 -13.29 -34.16 7.88
CA THR A 233 -14.66 -34.70 7.97
C THR A 233 -14.78 -35.99 7.17
N ARG A 234 -14.20 -36.06 5.97
CA ARG A 234 -14.20 -37.26 5.14
C ARG A 234 -13.52 -38.44 5.85
N LEU A 235 -12.36 -38.23 6.49
CA LEU A 235 -11.68 -39.30 7.22
C LEU A 235 -12.45 -39.74 8.46
N VAL A 236 -12.90 -38.80 9.28
CA VAL A 236 -13.61 -39.09 10.52
C VAL A 236 -14.90 -39.88 10.24
N ASN A 237 -15.67 -39.46 9.24
CA ASN A 237 -16.88 -40.17 8.85
C ASN A 237 -16.55 -41.55 8.25
N GLY A 238 -15.53 -41.64 7.40
CA GLY A 238 -15.11 -42.92 6.83
C GLY A 238 -14.75 -43.94 7.89
N PHE A 239 -13.94 -43.58 8.89
CA PHE A 239 -13.62 -44.48 10.00
C PHE A 239 -14.81 -44.78 10.91
N ALA A 240 -15.76 -43.86 11.06
CA ALA A 240 -17.00 -44.12 11.80
C ALA A 240 -17.89 -45.16 11.09
N ASP A 241 -17.96 -45.11 9.75
CA ASP A 241 -18.67 -46.10 8.94
C ASP A 241 -18.00 -47.48 9.07
N GLU A 242 -16.66 -47.54 8.98
CA GLU A 242 -15.90 -48.77 9.20
C GLU A 242 -16.07 -49.35 10.62
N ASN A 243 -16.22 -48.49 11.64
CA ASN A 243 -16.53 -48.93 13.00
C ASN A 243 -17.89 -49.63 13.08
N ILE A 244 -18.90 -49.15 12.36
CA ILE A 244 -20.23 -49.80 12.28
C ILE A 244 -20.12 -51.15 11.56
N ASN A 245 -19.35 -51.21 10.47
CA ASN A 245 -19.18 -52.43 9.69
C ASN A 245 -18.43 -53.51 10.48
N THR A 246 -17.37 -53.15 11.21
CA THR A 246 -16.62 -54.08 12.06
C THR A 246 -17.38 -54.51 13.31
N GLU A 247 -18.23 -53.67 13.87
CA GLU A 247 -19.20 -54.05 14.91
C GLU A 247 -20.20 -55.09 14.38
N THR A 248 -20.65 -54.96 13.13
CA THR A 248 -21.52 -55.95 12.49
C THR A 248 -20.82 -57.31 12.36
N ALA A 249 -19.59 -57.32 11.86
CA ALA A 249 -18.77 -58.54 11.76
C ALA A 249 -18.52 -59.19 13.13
N PHE A 250 -18.28 -58.39 14.17
CA PHE A 250 -18.16 -58.86 15.55
C PHE A 250 -19.42 -59.56 16.05
N ASN A 251 -20.59 -58.93 15.86
CA ASN A 251 -21.85 -59.50 16.31
C ASN A 251 -22.17 -60.82 15.60
N GLU A 252 -21.84 -60.97 14.31
CA GLU A 252 -22.04 -62.24 13.60
C GLU A 252 -21.24 -63.40 14.23
N VAL A 253 -19.98 -63.14 14.61
CA VAL A 253 -19.12 -64.14 15.29
C VAL A 253 -19.65 -64.45 16.69
N LEU A 254 -20.14 -63.43 17.40
CA LEU A 254 -20.66 -63.59 18.76
C LEU A 254 -21.96 -64.41 18.81
N PHE A 255 -22.88 -64.17 17.88
CA PHE A 255 -24.21 -64.80 17.88
C PHE A 255 -24.26 -66.14 17.14
N SER A 256 -23.20 -66.52 16.43
CA SER A 256 -23.08 -67.83 15.79
C SER A 256 -22.82 -68.95 16.82
N LEU A 257 -23.89 -69.56 17.32
CA LEU A 257 -23.86 -70.49 18.46
C LEU A 257 -23.06 -71.78 18.21
N ASN A 258 -23.04 -72.30 16.99
CA ASN A 258 -22.37 -73.58 16.70
C ASN A 258 -20.84 -73.41 16.72
N ILE A 259 -20.33 -72.33 16.10
CA ILE A 259 -18.89 -72.04 16.12
C ILE A 259 -18.35 -71.80 17.54
N GLY A 260 -19.20 -71.38 18.48
CA GLY A 260 -18.83 -71.20 19.89
C GLY A 260 -18.35 -72.48 20.58
N THR A 261 -18.66 -73.64 20.01
CA THR A 261 -18.22 -74.95 20.53
C THR A 261 -16.85 -75.40 19.99
N ALA A 262 -16.32 -74.72 18.97
CA ALA A 262 -15.07 -75.09 18.34
C ALA A 262 -13.85 -74.75 19.21
N GLN A 263 -12.83 -75.60 19.18
CA GLN A 263 -11.63 -75.47 20.02
C GLN A 263 -10.90 -74.12 19.86
N LYS A 264 -10.92 -73.57 18.65
CA LYS A 264 -10.22 -72.32 18.29
C LYS A 264 -11.12 -71.08 18.27
N TYR A 265 -12.36 -71.20 18.74
CA TYR A 265 -13.26 -70.06 18.91
C TYR A 265 -12.67 -68.93 19.78
N PRO A 266 -11.98 -69.20 20.91
CA PRO A 266 -11.36 -68.14 21.72
C PRO A 266 -10.35 -67.28 20.94
N ASP A 267 -9.61 -67.88 20.01
CA ASP A 267 -8.63 -67.14 19.19
C ASP A 267 -9.35 -66.26 18.16
N LEU A 268 -10.41 -66.78 17.53
CA LEU A 268 -11.24 -66.05 16.56
C LEU A 268 -11.96 -64.85 17.21
N ILE A 269 -12.61 -65.05 18.36
CA ILE A 269 -13.34 -63.98 19.03
C ILE A 269 -12.38 -62.86 19.48
N VAL A 270 -11.18 -63.20 19.96
CA VAL A 270 -10.15 -62.21 20.29
C VAL A 270 -9.70 -61.42 19.04
N ALA A 271 -9.50 -62.09 17.91
CA ALA A 271 -9.13 -61.40 16.67
C ALA A 271 -10.19 -60.38 16.25
N VAL A 272 -11.47 -60.76 16.25
CA VAL A 272 -12.56 -59.87 15.84
C VAL A 272 -12.83 -58.75 16.87
N ILE A 273 -12.65 -59.01 18.17
CA ILE A 273 -12.64 -57.96 19.21
C ILE A 273 -11.54 -56.94 18.91
N ASN A 274 -10.34 -57.41 18.58
CA ASN A 274 -9.22 -56.51 18.27
C ASN A 274 -9.50 -55.68 17.02
N LEU A 275 -10.03 -56.29 15.94
CA LEU A 275 -10.47 -55.56 14.73
C LEU A 275 -11.42 -54.43 15.08
N ARG A 276 -12.50 -54.73 15.82
CA ARG A 276 -13.50 -53.74 16.25
C ARG A 276 -12.85 -52.59 17.02
N ILE A 277 -11.93 -52.89 17.95
CA ILE A 277 -11.24 -51.87 18.76
C ILE A 277 -10.44 -50.90 17.89
N LEU A 278 -9.88 -51.35 16.75
CA LEU A 278 -9.08 -50.50 15.86
C LEU A 278 -9.83 -49.25 15.38
N PHE A 279 -11.14 -49.37 15.13
CA PHE A 279 -11.96 -48.31 14.56
C PHE A 279 -12.68 -47.44 15.61
N THR A 280 -12.48 -47.72 16.90
CA THR A 280 -13.11 -46.92 17.94
C THR A 280 -12.48 -45.53 18.06
N ASN A 281 -13.30 -44.53 18.38
CA ASN A 281 -12.82 -43.17 18.64
C ASN A 281 -11.69 -43.11 19.67
N ALA A 282 -11.71 -43.97 20.69
CA ALA A 282 -10.68 -44.01 21.72
C ALA A 282 -9.31 -44.40 21.14
N THR A 283 -9.27 -45.40 20.26
CA THR A 283 -8.04 -45.87 19.61
C THR A 283 -7.51 -44.83 18.61
N LEU A 284 -8.41 -44.23 17.82
CA LEU A 284 -8.03 -43.29 16.75
C LEU A 284 -7.78 -41.85 17.23
N MET A 285 -8.09 -41.54 18.49
CA MET A 285 -8.09 -40.16 19.01
C MET A 285 -6.75 -39.45 18.81
N GLN A 286 -5.64 -40.10 19.15
CA GLN A 286 -4.33 -39.46 19.08
C GLN A 286 -3.94 -39.10 17.64
N GLN A 287 -4.14 -40.04 16.71
CA GLN A 287 -3.84 -39.85 15.29
C GLN A 287 -4.76 -38.81 14.66
N THR A 288 -6.04 -38.83 15.03
CA THR A 288 -7.02 -37.82 14.60
C THR A 288 -6.62 -36.42 15.07
N ASN A 289 -6.23 -36.27 16.33
CA ASN A 289 -5.82 -34.97 16.85
C ASN A 289 -4.54 -34.44 16.18
N ALA A 290 -3.56 -35.31 15.92
CA ALA A 290 -2.34 -34.93 15.22
C ALA A 290 -2.63 -34.47 13.79
N MET A 291 -3.44 -35.22 13.05
CA MET A 291 -3.89 -34.87 11.70
C MET A 291 -4.65 -33.54 11.69
N VAL A 292 -5.63 -33.36 12.59
CA VAL A 292 -6.42 -32.11 12.70
C VAL A 292 -5.51 -30.91 12.97
N ALA A 293 -4.51 -31.08 13.84
CA ALA A 293 -3.53 -30.03 14.12
C ALA A 293 -2.71 -29.68 12.86
N ALA A 294 -2.21 -30.68 12.13
CA ALA A 294 -1.45 -30.45 10.89
C ALA A 294 -2.27 -29.69 9.83
N PHE A 295 -3.53 -30.07 9.61
CA PHE A 295 -4.43 -29.35 8.71
C PHE A 295 -4.75 -27.92 9.18
N THR A 296 -4.90 -27.71 10.47
CA THR A 296 -5.13 -26.37 11.05
C THR A 296 -3.91 -25.48 10.89
N ASN A 297 -2.70 -26.04 10.95
CA ASN A 297 -1.46 -25.29 10.81
C ASN A 297 -1.29 -24.64 9.45
N ILE A 298 -1.84 -25.22 8.37
CA ILE A 298 -1.70 -24.67 7.01
C ILE A 298 -2.21 -23.21 6.97
N SER A 299 -3.43 -22.96 7.47
CA SER A 299 -4.01 -21.61 7.43
C SER A 299 -3.44 -20.69 8.51
N THR A 300 -3.14 -21.20 9.71
CA THR A 300 -2.57 -20.36 10.79
C THR A 300 -1.14 -19.93 10.48
N SER A 301 -0.30 -20.81 9.93
CA SER A 301 1.06 -20.47 9.49
C SER A 301 1.04 -19.53 8.28
N LEU A 302 0.13 -19.74 7.32
CA LEU A 302 -0.06 -18.84 6.18
C LEU A 302 -0.36 -17.40 6.64
N THR A 303 -1.38 -17.24 7.50
CA THR A 303 -1.78 -15.92 8.00
C THR A 303 -0.68 -15.27 8.84
N SER A 304 -0.01 -16.05 9.71
CA SER A 304 1.12 -15.56 10.51
C SER A 304 2.28 -15.09 9.65
N ARG A 305 2.58 -15.83 8.57
CA ARG A 305 3.68 -15.47 7.67
C ARG A 305 3.39 -14.19 6.91
N ILE A 306 2.19 -14.06 6.34
CA ILE A 306 1.80 -12.83 5.63
C ILE A 306 1.80 -11.62 6.58
N ALA A 307 1.29 -11.78 7.81
CA ALA A 307 1.33 -10.71 8.81
C ALA A 307 2.78 -10.29 9.16
N THR A 308 3.71 -11.26 9.23
CA THR A 308 5.13 -10.97 9.46
C THR A 308 5.75 -10.18 8.30
N LEU A 309 5.46 -10.58 7.06
CA LEU A 309 5.92 -9.89 5.86
C LEU A 309 5.35 -8.47 5.76
N GLN A 310 4.05 -8.31 6.07
CA GLN A 310 3.35 -7.04 6.11
C GLN A 310 3.99 -6.09 7.16
N ALA A 311 4.23 -6.59 8.37
CA ALA A 311 4.86 -5.80 9.43
C ALA A 311 6.31 -5.40 9.12
N GLY A 312 7.01 -6.18 8.30
CA GLY A 312 8.36 -5.87 7.82
C GLY A 312 8.41 -4.87 6.66
N PHE A 313 7.27 -4.51 6.06
CA PHE A 313 7.20 -3.62 4.91
C PHE A 313 6.88 -2.19 5.34
N ASN A 314 7.71 -1.22 4.94
CA ASN A 314 7.48 0.21 5.16
C ASN A 314 7.27 0.92 3.82
N VAL A 315 6.07 1.47 3.60
CA VAL A 315 5.72 2.20 2.36
C VAL A 315 6.61 3.42 2.15
N LEU A 316 6.90 4.17 3.22
CA LEU A 316 7.63 5.44 3.13
C LEU A 316 9.11 5.27 2.81
N ASP A 317 9.68 4.13 3.19
CA ASP A 317 11.08 3.78 2.94
C ASP A 317 11.28 2.91 1.69
N PHE A 318 10.19 2.49 1.04
CA PHE A 318 10.27 1.59 -0.09
C PHE A 318 10.88 2.31 -1.32
N PRO A 319 12.00 1.82 -1.89
CA PRO A 319 12.78 2.56 -2.88
C PRO A 319 11.98 3.07 -4.08
N LEU A 320 11.12 2.24 -4.66
CA LEU A 320 10.31 2.64 -5.81
C LEU A 320 9.31 3.75 -5.45
N PHE A 321 8.60 3.63 -4.32
CA PHE A 321 7.57 4.60 -3.93
C PHE A 321 8.20 5.94 -3.57
N LYS A 322 9.35 5.89 -2.89
CA LYS A 322 10.19 7.06 -2.65
C LYS A 322 10.61 7.72 -3.97
N GLN A 323 11.15 6.96 -4.91
CA GLN A 323 11.57 7.50 -6.20
C GLN A 323 10.40 8.13 -6.99
N LEU A 324 9.20 7.52 -6.98
CA LEU A 324 8.01 8.09 -7.61
C LEU A 324 7.63 9.44 -7.00
N VAL A 325 7.61 9.53 -5.66
CA VAL A 325 7.35 10.80 -4.95
C VAL A 325 8.43 11.82 -5.27
N GLU A 326 9.70 11.42 -5.28
CA GLU A 326 10.82 12.29 -5.63
C GLU A 326 10.78 12.76 -7.08
N THR A 327 10.37 11.92 -8.04
CA THR A 327 10.20 12.32 -9.44
C THR A 327 9.06 13.34 -9.60
N LEU A 328 7.95 13.18 -8.87
CA LEU A 328 6.86 14.15 -8.89
C LEU A 328 7.27 15.49 -8.23
N MET A 329 7.88 15.41 -7.05
CA MET A 329 8.27 16.57 -6.25
C MET A 329 9.50 17.28 -6.80
N GLY A 330 10.40 16.56 -7.48
CA GLY A 330 11.52 17.15 -8.21
C GLY A 330 11.05 18.20 -9.22
N ASN A 331 9.90 17.96 -9.85
CA ASN A 331 9.31 18.82 -10.87
C ASN A 331 10.32 19.17 -12.00
N ASP A 332 11.24 18.25 -12.30
CA ASP A 332 12.15 18.37 -13.43
C ASP A 332 11.39 18.23 -14.76
N GLU A 333 12.06 18.42 -15.90
CA GLU A 333 11.48 18.55 -17.25
C GLU A 333 10.33 17.55 -17.56
N TYR A 334 10.48 16.28 -17.16
CA TYR A 334 9.49 15.22 -17.38
C TYR A 334 8.87 14.63 -16.10
N GLY A 335 9.14 15.20 -14.92
CA GLY A 335 8.81 14.60 -13.62
C GLY A 335 7.33 14.25 -13.45
N ARG A 336 6.44 15.23 -13.69
CA ARG A 336 4.98 15.00 -13.64
C ARG A 336 4.51 13.95 -14.65
N TYR A 337 5.05 13.95 -15.87
CA TYR A 337 4.68 12.97 -16.89
C TYR A 337 5.09 11.55 -16.48
N CYS A 338 6.34 11.37 -16.06
CA CYS A 338 6.89 10.07 -15.67
C CYS A 338 6.23 9.52 -14.42
N TYR A 339 5.95 10.37 -13.42
CA TYR A 339 5.13 9.97 -12.29
C TYR A 339 3.76 9.42 -12.72
N GLN A 340 3.04 10.13 -13.60
CA GLN A 340 1.72 9.65 -14.07
C GLN A 340 1.83 8.35 -14.89
N LYS A 341 2.90 8.16 -15.65
CA LYS A 341 3.17 6.93 -16.42
C LYS A 341 3.38 5.72 -15.49
N TYR A 342 4.07 5.89 -14.37
CA TYR A 342 4.53 4.79 -13.52
C TYR A 342 3.80 4.60 -12.19
N LYS A 343 3.07 5.61 -11.68
CA LYS A 343 2.44 5.53 -10.34
C LYS A 343 1.49 4.34 -10.19
N GLU A 344 0.68 4.07 -11.22
CA GLU A 344 -0.29 2.96 -11.19
C GLU A 344 0.41 1.61 -11.35
N LEU A 345 1.54 1.55 -12.05
CA LEU A 345 2.37 0.34 -12.10
C LEU A 345 3.00 0.06 -10.73
N GLY A 346 3.49 1.10 -10.05
CA GLY A 346 3.99 0.99 -8.68
C GLY A 346 2.90 0.51 -7.71
N LYS A 347 1.70 1.09 -7.79
CA LYS A 347 0.54 0.63 -6.99
C LYS A 347 0.10 -0.80 -7.36
N GLY A 348 0.20 -1.15 -8.63
CA GLY A 348 -0.17 -2.45 -9.19
C GLY A 348 0.63 -3.63 -8.65
N ILE A 349 1.81 -3.39 -8.06
CA ILE A 349 2.61 -4.43 -7.39
C ILE A 349 1.79 -5.17 -6.32
N PHE A 350 0.98 -4.45 -5.53
CA PHE A 350 0.12 -5.09 -4.52
C PHE A 350 -0.94 -6.00 -5.15
N GLY A 351 -1.58 -5.53 -6.22
CA GLY A 351 -2.56 -6.33 -6.97
C GLY A 351 -1.94 -7.60 -7.55
N GLN A 352 -0.77 -7.48 -8.18
CA GLN A 352 -0.03 -8.61 -8.71
C GLN A 352 0.39 -9.60 -7.61
N ALA A 353 0.80 -9.09 -6.44
CA ALA A 353 1.13 -9.94 -5.30
C ALA A 353 -0.11 -10.70 -4.80
N PHE A 354 -1.29 -10.07 -4.74
CA PHE A 354 -2.53 -10.73 -4.36
C PHE A 354 -2.94 -11.82 -5.35
N ASP A 355 -2.86 -11.54 -6.65
CA ASP A 355 -3.17 -12.52 -7.69
C ASP A 355 -2.20 -13.71 -7.66
N SER A 356 -0.91 -13.43 -7.44
CA SER A 356 0.11 -14.49 -7.36
C SER A 356 -0.03 -15.32 -6.07
N ALA A 357 -0.41 -14.71 -4.95
CA ALA A 357 -0.74 -15.42 -3.72
C ALA A 357 -1.99 -16.30 -3.88
N TRP A 358 -3.02 -15.84 -4.63
CA TRP A 358 -4.15 -16.68 -5.00
C TRP A 358 -3.72 -17.90 -5.80
N GLN A 359 -2.79 -17.77 -6.74
CA GLN A 359 -2.25 -18.93 -7.46
C GLN A 359 -1.56 -19.93 -6.52
N CYS A 360 -0.88 -19.47 -5.46
CA CYS A 360 -0.33 -20.36 -4.44
C CYS A 360 -1.43 -21.14 -3.72
N VAL A 361 -2.51 -20.46 -3.31
CA VAL A 361 -3.67 -21.04 -2.63
C VAL A 361 -4.38 -22.04 -3.52
N ASP A 362 -4.70 -21.68 -4.76
CA ASP A 362 -5.41 -22.54 -5.72
C ASP A 362 -4.65 -23.84 -6.00
N ASN A 363 -3.32 -23.73 -6.14
CA ASN A 363 -2.47 -24.91 -6.36
C ASN A 363 -2.48 -25.86 -5.16
N GLU A 364 -2.44 -25.35 -3.94
CA GLU A 364 -2.53 -26.20 -2.74
C GLU A 364 -3.94 -26.72 -2.50
N TYR A 365 -4.98 -25.92 -2.79
CA TYR A 365 -6.37 -26.37 -2.74
C TYR A 365 -6.57 -27.61 -3.62
N ALA A 366 -6.09 -27.58 -4.87
CA ALA A 366 -6.20 -28.71 -5.79
C ALA A 366 -5.45 -29.95 -5.28
N ARG A 367 -4.30 -29.79 -4.64
CA ARG A 367 -3.53 -30.88 -4.03
C ARG A 367 -4.28 -31.50 -2.84
N LEU A 368 -4.86 -30.66 -1.99
CA LEU A 368 -5.65 -31.10 -0.84
C LEU A 368 -6.96 -31.79 -1.26
N GLU A 369 -7.60 -31.34 -2.35
CA GLU A 369 -8.76 -32.02 -2.94
C GLU A 369 -8.41 -33.42 -3.44
N TYR A 370 -7.25 -33.57 -4.09
CA TYR A 370 -6.74 -34.88 -4.51
C TYR A 370 -6.44 -35.78 -3.32
N LEU A 371 -5.84 -35.23 -2.25
CA LEU A 371 -5.58 -35.94 -1.00
C LEU A 371 -6.90 -36.43 -0.36
N LYS A 372 -7.90 -35.55 -0.24
CA LYS A 372 -9.24 -35.89 0.30
C LYS A 372 -9.84 -37.10 -0.42
N THR A 373 -9.80 -37.08 -1.74
CA THR A 373 -10.32 -38.18 -2.58
C THR A 373 -9.53 -39.46 -2.35
N THR A 374 -8.20 -39.37 -2.35
CA THR A 374 -7.29 -40.51 -2.16
C THR A 374 -7.49 -41.17 -0.80
N LEU A 375 -7.54 -40.39 0.28
CA LEU A 375 -7.75 -40.91 1.63
C LEU A 375 -9.13 -41.57 1.76
N GLY A 376 -10.16 -41.00 1.14
CA GLY A 376 -11.49 -41.61 1.08
C GLY A 376 -11.46 -43.00 0.43
N LEU A 377 -10.78 -43.14 -0.71
CA LEU A 377 -10.63 -44.44 -1.38
C LEU A 377 -9.80 -45.43 -0.54
N MET A 378 -8.76 -44.97 0.15
CA MET A 378 -7.96 -45.83 1.03
C MET A 378 -8.76 -46.39 2.20
N ILE A 379 -9.67 -45.60 2.77
CA ILE A 379 -10.58 -46.06 3.83
C ILE A 379 -11.56 -47.10 3.28
N GLU A 380 -12.15 -46.86 2.11
CA GLU A 380 -13.06 -47.82 1.46
C GLU A 380 -12.37 -49.17 1.18
N LEU A 381 -11.05 -49.18 0.95
CA LEU A 381 -10.28 -50.41 0.77
C LEU A 381 -10.06 -51.22 2.07
N LEU A 382 -10.32 -50.65 3.25
CA LEU A 382 -10.20 -51.38 4.52
C LEU A 382 -11.29 -52.44 4.67
N ALA A 383 -12.46 -52.23 4.08
CA ALA A 383 -13.57 -53.17 4.13
C ALA A 383 -13.19 -54.57 3.62
N TYR A 384 -12.34 -54.66 2.61
CA TYR A 384 -11.85 -55.94 2.08
C TYR A 384 -11.09 -56.80 3.10
N ASP A 385 -10.60 -56.22 4.20
CA ASP A 385 -9.91 -57.00 5.24
C ASP A 385 -10.90 -57.79 6.12
N TYR A 386 -12.19 -57.45 6.11
CA TYR A 386 -13.17 -58.05 7.00
C TYR A 386 -14.55 -58.33 6.38
N GLU A 387 -14.80 -57.95 5.13
CA GLU A 387 -16.11 -58.15 4.46
C GLU A 387 -16.53 -59.62 4.39
N ASP A 388 -15.55 -60.53 4.26
CA ASP A 388 -15.80 -61.97 4.15
C ASP A 388 -16.04 -62.65 5.51
N VAL A 389 -15.76 -61.97 6.64
CA VAL A 389 -15.92 -62.53 7.99
C VAL A 389 -17.32 -63.11 8.17
N ILE A 390 -18.35 -62.38 7.74
CA ILE A 390 -19.76 -62.80 7.90
C ILE A 390 -20.03 -64.08 7.10
N THR A 391 -19.64 -64.10 5.82
CA THR A 391 -19.87 -65.24 4.93
C THR A 391 -19.12 -66.48 5.41
N GLU A 392 -17.85 -66.32 5.79
CA GLU A 392 -17.00 -67.41 6.24
C GLU A 392 -17.44 -67.97 7.60
N VAL A 393 -17.85 -67.11 8.54
CA VAL A 393 -18.42 -67.51 9.83
C VAL A 393 -19.72 -68.28 9.63
N TYR A 394 -20.60 -67.80 8.76
CA TYR A 394 -21.85 -68.49 8.43
C TYR A 394 -21.60 -69.91 7.91
N VAL A 395 -20.64 -70.08 6.98
CA VAL A 395 -20.27 -71.39 6.42
C VAL A 395 -19.80 -72.35 7.51
N CYS A 396 -18.95 -71.90 8.45
CA CYS A 396 -18.55 -72.77 9.56
C CYS A 396 -19.71 -73.08 10.52
N ASN A 397 -20.59 -72.10 10.77
CA ASN A 397 -21.68 -72.22 11.74
C ASN A 397 -22.72 -73.28 11.33
N ILE A 398 -22.89 -73.58 10.04
CA ILE A 398 -23.85 -74.59 9.57
C ILE A 398 -23.28 -76.02 9.56
N LEU A 399 -22.01 -76.24 9.92
CA LEU A 399 -21.39 -77.56 9.93
C LEU A 399 -21.83 -78.40 11.13
N ALA A 400 -22.51 -79.52 10.87
CA ALA A 400 -23.02 -80.41 11.91
C ALA A 400 -21.99 -81.42 12.45
N ASN A 401 -20.89 -81.65 11.73
CA ASN A 401 -19.85 -82.60 12.15
C ASN A 401 -18.77 -81.84 12.94
N GLU A 402 -18.47 -82.32 14.15
CA GLU A 402 -17.55 -81.70 15.09
C GLU A 402 -16.12 -81.57 14.53
N ASP A 403 -15.61 -82.58 13.83
CA ASP A 403 -14.28 -82.52 13.21
C ASP A 403 -14.25 -81.48 12.08
N ASN A 404 -15.29 -81.41 11.26
CA ASN A 404 -15.40 -80.42 10.18
C ASN A 404 -15.56 -79.00 10.73
N LEU A 405 -16.34 -78.82 11.78
CA LEU A 405 -16.49 -77.54 12.48
C LEU A 405 -15.16 -77.09 13.08
N ASN A 406 -14.49 -77.98 13.81
CA ASN A 406 -13.17 -77.71 14.37
C ASN A 406 -12.15 -77.45 13.27
N ASN A 407 -12.19 -78.14 12.13
CA ASN A 407 -11.29 -77.86 11.00
C ASN A 407 -11.61 -76.53 10.28
N CYS A 408 -12.88 -76.12 10.24
CA CYS A 408 -13.30 -74.84 9.65
C CYS A 408 -12.84 -73.64 10.50
N VAL A 409 -12.92 -73.77 11.83
CA VAL A 409 -12.51 -72.73 12.78
C VAL A 409 -11.00 -72.81 13.11
N SER A 410 -10.41 -74.01 13.10
CA SER A 410 -9.00 -74.26 13.45
C SER A 410 -8.04 -74.37 12.26
N ALA A 411 -6.76 -74.49 12.56
CA ALA A 411 -5.64 -74.46 11.62
C ALA A 411 -5.17 -75.84 11.09
N VAL A 412 -5.91 -76.94 11.29
CA VAL A 412 -5.29 -78.30 11.29
C VAL A 412 -5.32 -79.07 9.95
N SER A 413 -5.85 -78.54 8.84
CA SER A 413 -5.57 -79.18 7.53
C SER A 413 -5.35 -78.20 6.38
N THR A 414 -4.08 -77.85 6.15
CA THR A 414 -3.46 -77.61 4.82
C THR A 414 -4.15 -76.64 3.85
N ARG A 415 -4.90 -75.66 4.37
CA ARG A 415 -5.07 -74.29 3.86
C ARG A 415 -5.87 -73.54 4.93
N ASN A 416 -5.26 -72.54 5.59
CA ASN A 416 -5.86 -71.64 6.60
C ASN A 416 -7.36 -71.45 6.41
N MET A 417 -8.17 -71.50 7.46
CA MET A 417 -9.55 -71.00 7.34
C MET A 417 -9.74 -69.74 8.20
N LEU A 418 -10.35 -69.70 9.38
CA LEU A 418 -10.65 -68.38 9.97
C LEU A 418 -9.68 -67.84 11.04
N ALA A 419 -9.49 -68.55 12.17
CA ALA A 419 -8.84 -67.96 13.34
C ALA A 419 -7.39 -67.51 13.07
N THR A 420 -6.59 -68.34 12.39
CA THR A 420 -5.20 -68.00 12.04
C THR A 420 -5.12 -66.89 11.01
N PHE A 421 -5.98 -66.91 9.99
CA PHE A 421 -6.00 -65.89 8.94
C PHE A 421 -6.29 -64.51 9.53
N TYR A 422 -7.38 -64.37 10.27
CA TYR A 422 -7.77 -63.09 10.86
C TYR A 422 -6.83 -62.61 11.97
N SER A 423 -6.23 -63.54 12.73
CA SER A 423 -5.18 -63.17 13.71
C SER A 423 -3.92 -62.56 13.07
N GLN A 424 -3.67 -62.83 11.78
CA GLN A 424 -2.55 -62.27 11.02
C GLN A 424 -2.97 -61.04 10.19
N LEU A 425 -4.19 -61.03 9.65
CA LEU A 425 -4.71 -59.97 8.79
C LEU A 425 -5.02 -58.68 9.58
N PHE A 426 -5.72 -58.76 10.71
CA PHE A 426 -6.16 -57.56 11.43
C PHE A 426 -5.01 -56.70 12.01
N PRO A 427 -3.86 -57.27 12.44
CA PRO A 427 -2.67 -56.46 12.70
C PRO A 427 -2.17 -55.68 11.47
N GLN A 428 -2.37 -56.20 10.25
CA GLN A 428 -2.05 -55.45 9.02
C GLN A 428 -3.09 -54.38 8.73
N THR A 429 -4.37 -54.60 9.05
CA THR A 429 -5.40 -53.55 9.01
C THR A 429 -5.02 -52.38 9.92
N ALA A 430 -4.50 -52.64 11.12
CA ALA A 430 -3.99 -51.60 12.01
C ALA A 430 -2.85 -50.79 11.36
N ASN A 431 -1.92 -51.45 10.67
CA ASN A 431 -0.85 -50.78 9.92
C ASN A 431 -1.40 -49.91 8.78
N LYS A 432 -2.43 -50.38 8.06
CA LYS A 432 -3.11 -49.59 7.00
C LYS A 432 -3.76 -48.34 7.58
N ILE A 433 -4.49 -48.45 8.69
CA ILE A 433 -5.09 -47.31 9.42
C ILE A 433 -4.01 -46.30 9.79
N SER A 434 -2.91 -46.75 10.40
CA SER A 434 -1.79 -45.87 10.75
C SER A 434 -1.19 -45.18 9.52
N THR A 435 -1.08 -45.89 8.40
CA THR A 435 -0.57 -45.33 7.14
C THR A 435 -1.48 -44.25 6.57
N ILE A 436 -2.80 -44.42 6.66
CA ILE A 436 -3.78 -43.41 6.21
C ILE A 436 -3.61 -42.11 7.01
N TYR A 437 -3.54 -42.20 8.35
CA TYR A 437 -3.33 -41.02 9.19
C TYR A 437 -1.96 -40.37 8.97
N GLN A 438 -0.92 -41.19 8.79
CA GLN A 438 0.42 -40.68 8.53
C GLN A 438 0.47 -39.94 7.18
N LEU A 439 -0.07 -40.52 6.12
CA LEU A 439 -0.16 -39.86 4.81
C LEU A 439 -0.93 -38.52 4.90
N ALA A 440 -2.06 -38.50 5.60
CA ALA A 440 -2.85 -37.28 5.78
C ALA A 440 -2.07 -36.18 6.52
N THR A 441 -1.33 -36.56 7.57
CA THR A 441 -0.53 -35.63 8.38
C THR A 441 0.67 -35.11 7.59
N ASP A 442 1.44 -36.01 6.97
CA ASP A 442 2.64 -35.69 6.21
C ASP A 442 2.30 -34.79 5.00
N GLU A 443 1.19 -35.03 4.30
CA GLU A 443 0.77 -34.18 3.18
C GLU A 443 0.23 -32.82 3.62
N ALA A 444 -0.41 -32.73 4.80
CA ALA A 444 -0.80 -31.45 5.38
C ALA A 444 0.42 -30.59 5.73
N GLU A 445 1.43 -31.17 6.38
CA GLU A 445 2.71 -30.49 6.67
C GLU A 445 3.46 -30.12 5.39
N ALA A 446 3.44 -30.98 4.37
CA ALA A 446 4.04 -30.67 3.09
C ALA A 446 3.30 -29.52 2.38
N SER A 447 1.97 -29.48 2.47
CA SER A 447 1.15 -28.39 1.93
C SER A 447 1.43 -27.06 2.62
N GLU A 448 1.53 -27.07 3.95
CA GLU A 448 1.97 -25.91 4.74
C GLU A 448 3.33 -25.39 4.24
N ASN A 449 4.34 -26.25 4.12
CA ASN A 449 5.66 -25.80 3.66
C ASN A 449 5.62 -25.24 2.23
N ARG A 450 4.87 -25.85 1.32
CA ARG A 450 4.76 -25.40 -0.08
C ARG A 450 4.04 -24.06 -0.19
N ILE A 451 2.95 -23.85 0.53
CA ILE A 451 2.23 -22.57 0.49
C ILE A 451 3.10 -21.45 1.07
N LEU A 452 3.79 -21.69 2.18
CA LEU A 452 4.68 -20.72 2.81
C LEU A 452 5.82 -20.31 1.87
N ILE A 453 6.49 -21.28 1.23
CA ILE A 453 7.55 -20.99 0.25
C ILE A 453 6.99 -20.21 -0.94
N CYS A 454 5.80 -20.56 -1.42
CA CYS A 454 5.18 -19.85 -2.54
C CYS A 454 4.91 -18.37 -2.19
N ILE A 455 4.36 -18.09 -1.00
CA ILE A 455 4.14 -16.72 -0.51
C ILE A 455 5.45 -15.94 -0.38
N GLU A 456 6.53 -16.58 0.06
CA GLU A 456 7.85 -15.94 0.09
C GLU A 456 8.36 -15.53 -1.29
N LEU A 457 8.19 -16.42 -2.28
CA LEU A 457 8.60 -16.12 -3.65
C LEU A 457 7.77 -14.98 -4.23
N VAL A 458 6.46 -14.95 -3.96
CA VAL A 458 5.58 -13.84 -4.33
C VAL A 458 6.05 -12.54 -3.70
N TYR A 459 6.40 -12.56 -2.41
CA TYR A 459 6.93 -11.39 -1.71
C TYR A 459 8.24 -10.90 -2.33
N ILE A 460 9.20 -11.78 -2.61
CA ILE A 460 10.47 -11.41 -3.26
C ILE A 460 10.21 -10.81 -4.64
N GLN A 461 9.31 -11.40 -5.43
CA GLN A 461 8.96 -10.88 -6.74
C GLN A 461 8.36 -9.47 -6.66
N GLY A 462 7.43 -9.25 -5.72
CA GLY A 462 6.75 -7.98 -5.51
C GLY A 462 7.60 -6.91 -4.81
N THR A 463 8.62 -7.27 -4.04
CA THR A 463 9.43 -6.31 -3.26
C THR A 463 10.83 -6.06 -3.80
N VAL A 464 11.33 -6.95 -4.67
CA VAL A 464 12.69 -6.85 -5.23
C VAL A 464 12.65 -6.73 -6.74
N LEU A 465 12.04 -7.70 -7.44
CA LEU A 465 12.22 -7.84 -8.89
C LEU A 465 11.39 -6.84 -9.69
N GLU A 466 10.07 -6.81 -9.49
CA GLU A 466 9.20 -5.90 -10.22
C GLU A 466 9.44 -4.42 -9.86
N PRO A 467 9.64 -4.06 -8.57
CA PRO A 467 9.96 -2.68 -8.22
C PRO A 467 11.24 -2.17 -8.85
N GLN A 468 12.29 -3.00 -8.94
CA GLN A 468 13.54 -2.59 -9.56
C GLN A 468 13.36 -2.28 -11.04
N LYS A 469 12.61 -3.12 -11.78
CA LYS A 469 12.31 -2.85 -13.20
C LYS A 469 11.58 -1.53 -13.39
N ILE A 470 10.57 -1.26 -12.56
CA ILE A 470 9.82 0.00 -12.62
C ILE A 470 10.73 1.18 -12.25
N SER A 471 11.58 1.02 -11.23
CA SER A 471 12.53 2.03 -10.77
C SER A 471 13.55 2.41 -11.85
N ASP A 472 14.10 1.41 -12.55
CA ASP A 472 15.05 1.62 -13.65
C ASP A 472 14.39 2.38 -14.81
N ASN A 473 13.18 1.94 -15.20
CA ASN A 473 12.40 2.55 -16.26
C ASN A 473 11.96 3.99 -15.92
N LEU A 474 11.56 4.22 -14.67
CA LEU A 474 11.26 5.56 -14.15
C LEU A 474 12.49 6.47 -14.23
N GLY A 475 13.68 5.96 -13.90
CA GLY A 475 14.93 6.71 -14.02
C GLY A 475 15.25 7.11 -15.46
N ILE A 476 15.02 6.22 -16.43
CA ILE A 476 15.17 6.53 -17.86
C ILE A 476 14.16 7.58 -18.29
N CYS A 477 12.87 7.41 -17.93
CA CYS A 477 11.82 8.37 -18.26
C CYS A 477 12.14 9.76 -17.70
N SER A 478 12.56 9.85 -16.44
CA SER A 478 12.85 11.13 -15.79
C SER A 478 13.97 11.89 -16.51
N ARG A 479 14.91 11.18 -17.15
CA ARG A 479 16.02 11.76 -17.91
C ARG A 479 15.66 12.09 -19.36
N ASP A 480 15.03 11.15 -20.06
CA ASP A 480 14.88 11.19 -21.53
C ASP A 480 13.43 11.47 -21.98
N GLY A 481 12.50 11.55 -21.04
CA GLY A 481 11.08 11.80 -21.28
C GLY A 481 10.42 10.70 -22.12
N PRO A 482 9.42 11.05 -22.95
CA PRO A 482 8.67 10.08 -23.78
C PRO A 482 9.49 9.35 -24.85
N LYS A 483 10.75 9.75 -25.07
CA LYS A 483 11.68 9.13 -26.03
C LYS A 483 12.65 8.17 -25.36
N GLY A 484 12.57 8.02 -24.04
CA GLY A 484 13.29 6.98 -23.31
C GLY A 484 13.01 5.61 -23.91
N SER A 485 13.98 4.71 -23.83
CA SER A 485 13.84 3.32 -24.27
C SER A 485 13.17 2.44 -23.21
N ASP A 486 12.30 3.04 -22.39
CA ASP A 486 11.77 2.51 -21.13
C ASP A 486 10.51 1.64 -21.29
#